data_AF-A0A067GHH5-F1
#
_entry.id   AF-A0A067GHH5-F1
#
_cell.length_a   1.000
_cell.length_b   1.000
_cell.length_c   1.000
_cell.angle_alpha   90.00
_cell.angle_beta   90.00
_cell.angle_gamma   90.00
#
_symmetry.space_group_name_H-M   'P 1'
#
loop_
_entity.id
_entity.type
_entity.pdbx_description
1 polymer ?
#
loop_
_entity_poly.entity_id
_entity_poly.type
_entity_poly.pdbx_seq_one_letter_code
_entity_poly.pdbx_strand_id
1 'polypeptide(L)'
;MNLLMSWLLCLSSLKLTTRIVHASKLCSYESARRLRVAIIHRLARSAAMMASTYNGYLSVGLGPLSFLTKFWIPHPGRVVRRFFIDLAMPLMLNWVLGGNSSKLEGRSPCCRLSDKASDQLRTWLRDNDALERAMNGEWLLVPSGSETVVSQPIYLSRSDENEPYLIGSESQEDFPRTSIVIPSAQVSKMHAHIRYKDGAFYLIDLRSEHGTYITDNEGRRYRVSPNFPARFRPSNSIQFGSDKKATFQVKVIRSTPKKNSEKEVEGEILQAVQKI
;
A
#
# COMPACT_ATOMS: atom_id res chain seq x y z
N MET A 1 20.74 -28.94 -51.85
CA MET A 1 21.39 -29.06 -50.51
C MET A 1 21.84 -27.73 -49.89
N ASN A 2 22.17 -26.68 -50.66
CA ASN A 2 22.79 -25.46 -50.11
C ASN A 2 21.82 -24.52 -49.36
N LEU A 3 20.53 -24.49 -49.74
CA LEU A 3 19.54 -23.62 -49.11
C LEU A 3 19.13 -24.09 -47.69
N LEU A 4 19.03 -25.41 -47.47
CA LEU A 4 18.66 -25.97 -46.17
C LEU A 4 19.78 -25.79 -45.13
N MET A 5 21.04 -25.96 -45.55
CA MET A 5 22.21 -25.70 -44.70
C MET A 5 22.36 -24.21 -44.35
N SER A 6 22.13 -23.31 -45.30
CA SER A 6 22.13 -21.86 -45.05
C SER A 6 21.06 -21.44 -44.04
N TRP A 7 19.86 -22.02 -44.14
CA TRP A 7 18.77 -21.78 -43.19
C TRP A 7 19.08 -22.28 -41.77
N LEU A 8 19.65 -23.49 -41.63
CA LEU A 8 20.04 -24.06 -40.34
C LEU A 8 21.17 -23.27 -39.67
N LEU A 9 22.15 -22.78 -40.45
CA LEU A 9 23.22 -21.90 -39.97
C LEU A 9 22.69 -20.54 -39.52
N CYS A 10 21.71 -19.97 -40.24
CA CYS A 10 21.05 -18.73 -39.84
C CYS A 10 20.24 -18.89 -38.55
N LEU A 11 19.48 -19.99 -38.41
CA LEU A 11 18.66 -20.26 -37.23
C LEU A 11 19.50 -20.54 -35.97
N SER A 12 20.62 -21.23 -36.13
CA SER A 12 21.58 -21.48 -35.05
C SER A 12 22.33 -20.19 -34.66
N SER A 13 22.69 -19.35 -35.63
CA SER A 13 23.25 -18.01 -35.38
C SER A 13 22.26 -17.14 -34.59
N LEU A 14 20.99 -17.06 -35.00
CA LEU A 14 19.96 -16.29 -34.27
C LEU A 14 19.73 -16.79 -32.84
N LYS A 15 19.71 -18.11 -32.62
CA LYS A 15 19.61 -18.70 -31.27
C LYS A 15 20.84 -18.40 -30.41
N LEU A 16 22.03 -18.34 -31.01
CA LEU A 16 23.25 -17.98 -30.31
C LEU A 16 23.27 -16.49 -29.96
N THR A 17 22.90 -15.60 -30.90
CA THR A 17 22.82 -14.15 -30.69
C THR A 17 21.80 -13.80 -29.60
N THR A 18 20.61 -14.42 -29.61
CA THR A 18 19.59 -14.19 -28.57
C THR A 18 20.05 -14.65 -27.19
N ARG A 19 20.75 -15.80 -27.09
CA ARG A 19 21.36 -16.26 -25.83
C ARG A 19 22.47 -15.33 -25.35
N ILE A 20 23.34 -14.84 -26.24
CA ILE A 20 24.43 -13.91 -25.90
C ILE A 20 23.88 -12.54 -25.46
N VAL A 21 22.84 -12.04 -26.13
CA VAL A 21 22.15 -10.79 -25.75
C VAL A 21 21.43 -10.95 -24.40
N HIS A 22 20.85 -12.11 -24.12
CA HIS A 22 20.26 -12.39 -22.81
C HIS A 22 21.33 -12.50 -21.72
N ALA A 23 22.43 -13.23 -21.95
CA ALA A 23 23.52 -13.39 -21.00
C ALA A 23 24.22 -12.06 -20.70
N SER A 24 24.44 -11.20 -21.71
CA SER A 24 25.04 -9.87 -21.52
C SER A 24 24.12 -8.91 -20.78
N LYS A 25 22.80 -8.92 -21.06
CA LYS A 25 21.82 -8.16 -20.28
C LYS A 25 21.75 -8.62 -18.82
N LEU A 26 21.84 -9.93 -18.58
CA LEU A 26 21.89 -10.51 -17.23
C LEU A 26 23.19 -10.12 -16.50
N CYS A 27 24.34 -10.14 -17.18
CA CYS A 27 25.62 -9.72 -16.61
C CYS A 27 25.63 -8.22 -16.26
N SER A 28 25.06 -7.37 -17.13
CA SER A 28 24.90 -5.94 -16.87
C SER A 28 23.95 -5.67 -15.69
N TYR A 29 22.87 -6.45 -15.59
CA TYR A 29 21.96 -6.38 -14.45
C TYR A 29 22.64 -6.87 -13.15
N GLU A 30 23.39 -7.95 -13.21
CA GLU A 30 24.12 -8.52 -12.06
C GLU A 30 25.21 -7.57 -11.55
N SER A 31 25.98 -6.93 -12.44
CA SER A 31 27.01 -5.95 -12.06
C SER A 31 26.39 -4.71 -11.41
N ALA A 32 25.29 -4.19 -11.95
CA ALA A 32 24.55 -3.09 -11.35
C ALA A 32 24.00 -3.45 -9.96
N ARG A 33 23.53 -4.69 -9.75
CA ARG A 33 23.04 -5.16 -8.45
C ARG A 33 24.18 -5.39 -7.46
N ARG A 34 25.31 -5.95 -7.88
CA ARG A 34 26.51 -6.13 -7.05
C ARG A 34 27.01 -4.79 -6.50
N LEU A 35 27.05 -3.74 -7.32
CA LEU A 35 27.42 -2.40 -6.89
C LEU A 35 26.47 -1.86 -5.79
N ARG A 36 25.15 -2.02 -5.99
CA ARG A 36 24.15 -1.58 -5.01
C ARG A 36 24.26 -2.33 -3.69
N VAL A 37 24.34 -3.66 -3.74
CA VAL A 37 24.48 -4.50 -2.56
C VAL A 37 25.77 -4.15 -1.80
N ALA A 38 26.88 -3.91 -2.50
CA ALA A 38 28.13 -3.50 -1.88
C ALA A 38 28.01 -2.15 -1.15
N ILE A 39 27.33 -1.17 -1.75
CA ILE A 39 27.09 0.13 -1.13
C ILE A 39 26.19 0.00 0.11
N ILE A 40 25.06 -0.71 -0.01
CA ILE A 40 24.13 -0.95 1.11
C ILE A 40 24.84 -1.67 2.26
N HIS A 41 25.61 -2.72 1.95
CA HIS A 41 26.34 -3.49 2.94
C HIS A 41 27.36 -2.62 3.71
N ARG A 42 28.13 -1.79 3.00
CA ARG A 42 29.08 -0.86 3.63
C ARG A 42 28.37 0.15 4.52
N LEU A 43 27.21 0.67 4.11
CA LEU A 43 26.43 1.61 4.91
C LEU A 43 25.82 0.95 6.14
N ALA A 44 25.26 -0.25 6.00
CA ALA A 44 24.74 -1.01 7.13
C ALA A 44 25.84 -1.31 8.15
N ARG A 45 27.03 -1.71 7.68
CA ARG A 45 28.21 -1.93 8.54
C ARG A 45 28.68 -0.64 9.21
N SER A 46 28.70 0.48 8.49
CA SER A 46 29.01 1.80 9.06
C SER A 46 27.99 2.21 10.12
N ALA A 47 26.69 2.00 9.87
CA ALA A 47 25.62 2.31 10.80
C ALA A 47 25.71 1.45 12.07
N ALA A 48 26.01 0.15 11.94
CA ALA A 48 26.21 -0.76 13.07
C ALA A 48 27.42 -0.34 13.93
N MET A 49 28.55 0.01 13.31
CA MET A 49 29.72 0.55 14.02
C MET A 49 29.39 1.87 14.72
N MET A 50 28.59 2.72 14.07
CA MET A 50 28.10 3.98 14.62
C MET A 50 27.07 3.80 15.76
N ALA A 51 26.34 2.70 15.79
CA ALA A 51 25.43 2.38 16.89
C ALA A 51 26.22 1.85 18.09
N SER A 52 27.20 0.96 17.86
CA SER A 52 28.02 0.37 18.93
C SER A 52 28.96 1.39 19.60
N THR A 53 29.65 2.23 18.82
CA THR A 53 30.54 3.28 19.37
C THR A 53 29.80 4.35 20.16
N TYR A 54 28.49 4.49 19.98
CA TYR A 54 27.66 5.49 20.67
C TYR A 54 26.62 4.86 21.59
N ASN A 55 26.71 3.56 21.88
CA ASN A 55 25.78 2.87 22.76
C ASN A 55 25.75 3.51 24.17
N GLY A 56 26.90 3.97 24.66
CA GLY A 56 27.01 4.70 25.93
C GLY A 56 26.35 6.09 25.94
N TYR A 57 25.97 6.65 24.79
CA TYR A 57 25.31 7.95 24.65
C TYR A 57 23.83 7.86 24.30
N LEU A 58 23.36 6.71 23.80
CA LEU A 58 21.95 6.49 23.42
C LEU A 58 21.06 6.06 24.60
N SER A 59 21.62 5.98 25.81
CA SER A 59 20.92 5.56 27.05
C SER A 59 20.21 4.19 26.94
N VAL A 60 20.61 3.35 25.99
CA VAL A 60 20.09 1.98 25.86
C VAL A 60 21.09 1.02 26.52
N GLY A 61 20.81 0.61 27.75
CA GLY A 61 21.50 -0.51 28.40
C GLY A 61 22.63 -0.18 29.38
N LEU A 62 22.87 1.08 29.72
CA LEU A 62 23.70 1.41 30.89
C LEU A 62 22.82 1.32 32.14
N GLY A 63 22.97 0.22 32.89
CA GLY A 63 22.31 0.00 34.17
C GLY A 63 22.74 1.02 35.26
N PRO A 64 23.23 0.61 36.44
CA PRO A 64 23.49 1.53 37.57
C PRO A 64 24.57 2.62 37.34
N LEU A 65 25.17 2.68 36.14
CA LEU A 65 26.20 3.66 35.73
C LEU A 65 25.65 4.78 34.81
N SER A 66 24.36 5.11 34.93
CA SER A 66 23.73 6.21 34.18
C SER A 66 24.34 7.60 34.45
N PHE A 67 25.08 7.77 35.55
CA PHE A 67 25.77 9.03 35.92
C PHE A 67 26.78 9.51 34.85
N LEU A 68 27.39 8.61 34.08
CA LEU A 68 28.34 8.96 33.02
C LEU A 68 27.69 9.70 31.83
N THR A 69 26.37 9.57 31.65
CA THR A 69 25.62 10.33 30.62
C THR A 69 25.45 11.81 30.97
N LYS A 70 25.73 12.20 32.23
CA LYS A 70 25.54 13.56 32.75
C LYS A 70 26.67 14.52 32.36
N PHE A 71 27.85 14.01 31.98
CA PHE A 71 28.93 14.84 31.43
C PHE A 71 28.62 15.21 29.97
N TRP A 72 27.80 16.25 29.81
CA TRP A 72 27.48 16.91 28.55
C TRP A 72 28.71 17.65 27.99
N ILE A 73 29.63 16.92 27.38
CA ILE A 73 30.69 17.54 26.56
C ILE A 73 30.20 17.49 25.10
N PRO A 74 29.77 18.62 24.50
CA PRO A 74 29.33 18.65 23.12
C PRO A 74 30.55 18.50 22.20
N HIS A 75 30.87 17.28 21.82
CA HIS A 75 31.93 17.06 20.82
C HIS A 75 31.49 17.64 19.46
N PRO A 76 32.36 18.37 18.75
CA PRO A 76 32.05 19.01 17.46
C PRO A 76 31.56 18.01 16.39
N GLY A 77 31.91 16.73 16.53
CA GLY A 77 31.42 15.64 15.69
C GLY A 77 29.91 15.38 15.76
N ARG A 78 29.19 15.86 16.79
CA ARG A 78 27.73 15.69 16.93
C ARG A 78 26.95 16.51 15.89
N VAL A 79 27.40 17.72 15.61
CA VAL A 79 26.74 18.62 14.64
C VAL A 79 26.94 18.09 13.22
N VAL A 80 28.18 17.72 12.89
CA VAL A 80 28.54 17.12 11.60
C VAL A 80 27.76 15.83 11.34
N ARG A 81 27.62 14.97 12.36
CA ARG A 81 26.85 13.73 12.26
C ARG A 81 25.36 13.97 12.05
N ARG A 82 24.75 14.90 12.79
CA ARG A 82 23.31 15.20 12.66
C ARG A 82 22.99 15.73 11.27
N PHE A 83 23.83 16.62 10.75
CA PHE A 83 23.74 17.11 9.38
C PHE A 83 23.87 15.99 8.34
N PHE A 84 24.84 15.09 8.51
CA PHE A 84 25.00 13.93 7.63
C PHE A 84 23.83 12.95 7.70
N ILE A 85 23.27 12.67 8.88
CA ILE A 85 22.12 11.77 9.02
C ILE A 85 20.89 12.39 8.37
N ASP A 86 20.60 13.66 8.64
CA ASP A 86 19.40 14.35 8.14
C ASP A 86 19.42 14.51 6.61
N LEU A 87 20.61 14.69 6.01
CA LEU A 87 20.78 14.82 4.56
C LEU A 87 20.98 13.47 3.86
N ALA A 88 21.95 12.69 4.31
CA ALA A 88 22.39 11.48 3.63
C ALA A 88 21.44 10.31 3.81
N MET A 89 20.87 10.07 5.01
CA MET A 89 19.98 8.91 5.22
C MET A 89 18.77 8.92 4.30
N PRO A 90 18.00 10.01 4.16
CA PRO A 90 16.82 9.97 3.30
C PRO A 90 17.18 10.01 1.80
N LEU A 91 18.41 10.38 1.40
CA LEU A 91 18.87 10.29 0.00
C LEU A 91 19.24 8.83 -0.29
N MET A 92 19.94 8.22 0.66
CA MET A 92 20.27 6.81 0.65
C MET A 92 19.03 5.94 0.61
N LEU A 93 18.06 6.17 1.49
CA LEU A 93 16.79 5.42 1.50
C LEU A 93 16.02 5.62 0.20
N ASN A 94 15.97 6.84 -0.36
CA ASN A 94 15.33 7.06 -1.66
C ASN A 94 16.06 6.32 -2.81
N TRP A 95 17.37 6.19 -2.74
CA TRP A 95 18.15 5.44 -3.72
C TRP A 95 18.05 3.91 -3.53
N VAL A 96 18.02 3.43 -2.29
CA VAL A 96 17.91 2.01 -1.92
C VAL A 96 16.50 1.47 -2.16
N LEU A 97 15.48 2.19 -1.66
CA LEU A 97 14.07 1.78 -1.73
C LEU A 97 13.42 2.21 -3.03
N GLY A 98 13.76 3.41 -3.51
CA GLY A 98 13.46 3.82 -4.87
C GLY A 98 14.24 2.94 -5.84
N GLY A 99 15.49 3.27 -6.14
CA GLY A 99 16.26 2.75 -7.30
C GLY A 99 16.49 3.82 -8.41
N ASN A 100 16.48 3.47 -9.71
CA ASN A 100 16.77 4.42 -10.83
C ASN A 100 15.55 4.64 -11.77
N SER A 101 14.81 5.76 -11.59
CA SER A 101 13.40 5.95 -12.03
C SER A 101 13.31 6.46 -13.44
N SER A 102 14.29 7.26 -13.85
CA SER A 102 14.29 7.98 -15.13
C SER A 102 14.28 7.06 -16.36
N LYS A 103 14.57 5.76 -16.19
CA LYS A 103 14.49 4.75 -17.26
C LYS A 103 13.12 4.06 -17.37
N LEU A 104 12.14 4.45 -16.55
CA LEU A 104 10.86 3.75 -16.39
C LEU A 104 9.62 4.54 -16.84
N GLU A 105 9.75 5.80 -17.24
CA GLU A 105 8.62 6.59 -17.76
C GLU A 105 8.10 6.02 -19.09
N GLY A 106 6.79 5.79 -19.18
CA GLY A 106 6.08 5.43 -20.42
C GLY A 106 5.85 3.94 -20.71
N ARG A 107 5.79 3.05 -19.70
CA ARG A 107 5.61 1.59 -19.93
C ARG A 107 4.34 0.98 -19.32
N SER A 108 3.84 -0.06 -20.01
CA SER A 108 2.67 -0.85 -19.64
C SER A 108 2.88 -1.70 -18.37
N PRO A 109 1.81 -1.98 -17.60
CA PRO A 109 1.88 -2.45 -16.22
C PRO A 109 2.13 -3.96 -16.12
N CYS A 110 3.36 -4.40 -16.39
CA CYS A 110 3.85 -5.71 -16.00
C CYS A 110 5.06 -5.51 -15.10
N CYS A 111 5.01 -6.02 -13.86
CA CYS A 111 6.09 -5.85 -12.89
C CYS A 111 7.34 -6.61 -13.38
N ARG A 112 8.32 -5.88 -13.91
CA ARG A 112 9.63 -6.43 -14.29
C ARG A 112 10.59 -6.30 -13.12
N LEU A 113 11.62 -7.16 -13.09
CA LEU A 113 12.74 -7.09 -12.15
C LEU A 113 13.48 -5.73 -12.16
N SER A 114 13.13 -4.83 -13.07
CA SER A 114 13.67 -3.50 -13.30
C SER A 114 12.83 -2.35 -12.71
N ASP A 115 11.63 -2.58 -12.17
CA ASP A 115 10.72 -1.50 -11.76
C ASP A 115 11.13 -0.90 -10.40
N LYS A 116 11.23 0.43 -10.37
CA LYS A 116 11.66 1.27 -9.23
C LYS A 116 10.46 1.70 -8.37
N ALA A 117 10.63 1.86 -7.06
CA ALA A 117 9.67 2.59 -6.23
C ALA A 117 9.71 4.11 -6.48
N SER A 118 8.60 4.79 -6.18
CA SER A 118 8.40 6.24 -6.37
C SER A 118 9.42 7.10 -5.62
N ASP A 119 9.81 8.24 -6.22
CA ASP A 119 10.69 9.24 -5.61
C ASP A 119 10.01 10.10 -4.52
N GLN A 120 8.68 10.01 -4.40
CA GLN A 120 7.88 10.69 -3.37
C GLN A 120 7.99 10.04 -1.97
N LEU A 121 8.81 8.99 -1.82
CA LEU A 121 8.93 8.24 -0.58
C LEU A 121 9.30 9.12 0.63
N ARG A 122 10.16 10.13 0.43
CA ARG A 122 10.50 11.10 1.50
C ARG A 122 9.29 11.85 2.03
N THR A 123 8.38 12.24 1.13
CA THR A 123 7.13 12.91 1.48
C THR A 123 6.23 11.94 2.25
N TRP A 124 6.07 10.73 1.74
CA TRP A 124 5.20 9.71 2.34
C TRP A 124 5.66 9.19 3.70
N LEU A 125 6.97 9.20 3.98
CA LEU A 125 7.51 8.88 5.31
C LEU A 125 7.25 9.98 6.35
N ARG A 126 6.96 11.21 5.91
CA ARG A 126 6.66 12.34 6.81
C ARG A 126 5.17 12.64 6.90
N ASP A 127 4.44 12.43 5.82
CA ASP A 127 3.02 12.73 5.68
C ASP A 127 2.25 11.44 5.32
N ASN A 128 1.61 10.85 6.33
CA ASN A 128 0.74 9.68 6.17
C ASN A 128 -0.46 9.97 5.26
N ASP A 129 -0.95 11.21 5.22
CA ASP A 129 -2.09 11.58 4.39
C ASP A 129 -1.67 11.66 2.92
N ALA A 130 -0.44 12.11 2.62
CA ALA A 130 0.12 12.02 1.28
C ALA A 130 0.35 10.57 0.83
N LEU A 131 0.76 9.69 1.75
CA LEU A 131 0.88 8.26 1.47
C LEU A 131 -0.50 7.65 1.15
N GLU A 132 -1.51 7.89 2.00
CA GLU A 132 -2.87 7.40 1.80
C GLU A 132 -3.49 7.90 0.49
N ARG A 133 -3.26 9.17 0.11
CA ARG A 133 -3.70 9.72 -1.19
C ARG A 133 -3.02 9.05 -2.37
N ALA A 134 -1.72 8.77 -2.25
CA ALA A 134 -0.93 8.13 -3.31
C ALA A 134 -1.22 6.62 -3.45
N MET A 135 -1.75 5.98 -2.41
CA MET A 135 -2.20 4.59 -2.48
C MET A 135 -3.35 4.47 -3.49
N ASN A 136 -3.04 3.92 -4.66
CA ASN A 136 -4.03 3.51 -5.65
C ASN A 136 -4.49 2.09 -5.30
N GLY A 137 -5.54 2.00 -4.48
CA GLY A 137 -6.06 0.75 -3.97
C GLY A 137 -7.56 0.83 -3.69
N GLU A 138 -8.20 -0.33 -3.77
CA GLU A 138 -9.58 -0.55 -3.39
C GLU A 138 -9.66 -0.67 -1.88
N TRP A 139 -10.61 0.03 -1.28
CA TRP A 139 -10.85 -0.02 0.16
C TRP A 139 -11.87 -1.10 0.46
N LEU A 140 -11.58 -1.89 1.49
CA LEU A 140 -12.35 -3.07 1.84
C LEU A 140 -12.58 -3.09 3.35
N LEU A 141 -13.84 -3.21 3.78
CA LEU A 141 -14.19 -3.52 5.16
C LEU A 141 -14.33 -5.04 5.27
N VAL A 142 -13.34 -5.67 5.89
CA VAL A 142 -13.31 -7.13 6.07
C VAL A 142 -13.92 -7.46 7.43
N PRO A 143 -14.95 -8.31 7.53
CA PRO A 143 -15.48 -8.72 8.82
C PRO A 143 -14.36 -9.31 9.69
N SER A 144 -14.28 -8.85 10.94
CA SER A 144 -13.19 -9.19 11.86
C SER A 144 -13.75 -9.58 13.23
N GLY A 145 -13.76 -10.88 13.51
CA GLY A 145 -14.26 -11.45 14.76
C GLY A 145 -14.77 -12.88 14.55
N SER A 146 -14.79 -13.70 15.60
CA SER A 146 -15.27 -15.09 15.53
C SER A 146 -16.80 -15.21 15.42
N GLU A 147 -17.53 -14.14 15.74
CA GLU A 147 -18.99 -14.11 15.82
C GLU A 147 -19.61 -13.14 14.80
N THR A 148 -18.88 -12.78 13.73
CA THR A 148 -19.38 -11.79 12.77
C THR A 148 -20.53 -12.34 11.95
N VAL A 149 -21.66 -11.60 11.90
CA VAL A 149 -22.86 -12.05 11.15
C VAL A 149 -22.65 -11.95 9.64
N VAL A 150 -21.84 -11.00 9.20
CA VAL A 150 -21.55 -10.75 7.79
C VAL A 150 -20.25 -11.46 7.42
N SER A 151 -20.31 -12.40 6.48
CA SER A 151 -19.13 -13.14 5.99
C SER A 151 -18.47 -12.48 4.77
N GLN A 152 -19.20 -11.61 4.05
CA GLN A 152 -18.70 -10.97 2.84
C GLN A 152 -18.06 -9.61 3.15
N PRO A 153 -16.91 -9.30 2.52
CA PRO A 153 -16.28 -8.02 2.71
C PRO A 153 -17.00 -6.93 1.91
N ILE A 154 -17.03 -5.71 2.44
CA ILE A 154 -17.72 -4.57 1.82
C ILE A 154 -16.69 -3.73 1.05
N TYR A 155 -16.92 -3.56 -0.24
CA TYR A 155 -16.05 -2.79 -1.12
C TYR A 155 -16.46 -1.31 -1.12
N LEU A 156 -15.49 -0.43 -0.90
CA LEU A 156 -15.67 1.02 -0.93
C LEU A 156 -14.91 1.58 -2.13
N SER A 157 -15.66 2.18 -3.07
CA SER A 157 -15.11 2.80 -4.27
C SER A 157 -14.81 4.28 -4.04
N ARG A 158 -13.74 4.75 -4.69
CA ARG A 158 -13.35 6.17 -4.67
C ARG A 158 -14.22 7.04 -5.58
N SER A 159 -14.78 6.44 -6.63
CA SER A 159 -15.49 7.13 -7.72
C SER A 159 -16.84 7.73 -7.31
N ASP A 160 -17.36 7.33 -6.15
CA ASP A 160 -18.69 7.68 -5.67
C ASP A 160 -18.62 8.88 -4.69
N GLU A 161 -17.99 9.99 -5.11
CA GLU A 161 -17.82 11.18 -4.24
C GLU A 161 -19.16 11.76 -3.74
N ASN A 162 -20.25 11.55 -4.49
CA ASN A 162 -21.57 12.10 -4.17
C ASN A 162 -22.54 11.09 -3.54
N GLU A 163 -22.25 9.79 -3.57
CA GLU A 163 -23.18 8.75 -3.13
C GLU A 163 -22.66 8.09 -1.83
N PRO A 164 -23.30 8.32 -0.68
CA PRO A 164 -22.88 7.71 0.57
C PRO A 164 -23.25 6.22 0.61
N TYR A 165 -22.37 5.42 1.20
CA TYR A 165 -22.66 4.03 1.55
C TYR A 165 -23.48 4.00 2.83
N LEU A 166 -24.76 3.63 2.75
CA LEU A 166 -25.65 3.57 3.91
C LEU A 166 -25.48 2.22 4.62
N ILE A 167 -25.38 2.23 5.94
CA ILE A 167 -25.17 1.04 6.77
C ILE A 167 -26.36 0.92 7.72
N GLY A 168 -26.99 -0.25 7.72
CA GLY A 168 -28.17 -0.51 8.54
C GLY A 168 -28.49 -1.99 8.69
N SER A 169 -29.49 -2.31 9.51
CA SER A 169 -29.95 -3.69 9.69
C SER A 169 -30.87 -4.20 8.59
N GLU A 170 -31.46 -3.30 7.80
CA GLU A 170 -32.44 -3.59 6.75
C GLU A 170 -32.05 -2.85 5.47
N SER A 171 -32.37 -3.43 4.30
CA SER A 171 -32.22 -2.73 3.02
C SER A 171 -33.31 -1.68 2.88
N GLN A 172 -32.93 -0.45 2.53
CA GLN A 172 -33.87 0.61 2.19
C GLN A 172 -34.18 0.58 0.69
N GLU A 173 -35.47 0.60 0.32
CA GLU A 173 -35.93 0.57 -1.08
C GLU A 173 -35.61 1.88 -1.83
N ASP A 174 -35.45 3.00 -1.12
CA ASP A 174 -35.17 4.31 -1.71
C ASP A 174 -33.73 4.45 -2.25
N PHE A 175 -32.77 3.63 -1.76
CA PHE A 175 -31.35 3.72 -2.13
C PHE A 175 -30.69 2.33 -2.28
N PRO A 176 -31.15 1.49 -3.21
CA PRO A 176 -30.69 0.10 -3.32
C PRO A 176 -29.24 -0.03 -3.80
N ARG A 177 -28.66 1.01 -4.42
CA ARG A 177 -27.36 0.92 -5.09
C ARG A 177 -26.17 0.93 -4.14
N THR A 178 -26.34 1.42 -2.91
CA THR A 178 -25.23 1.63 -1.96
C THR A 178 -25.62 1.29 -0.50
N SER A 179 -26.69 0.53 -0.31
CA SER A 179 -27.14 0.08 1.02
C SER A 179 -26.41 -1.20 1.43
N ILE A 180 -25.74 -1.16 2.57
CA ILE A 180 -25.03 -2.27 3.21
C ILE A 180 -25.88 -2.75 4.38
N VAL A 181 -26.32 -4.00 4.29
CA VAL A 181 -27.17 -4.64 5.31
C VAL A 181 -26.32 -5.48 6.25
N ILE A 182 -26.37 -5.17 7.54
CA ILE A 182 -25.72 -5.92 8.61
C ILE A 182 -26.82 -6.44 9.55
N PRO A 183 -27.23 -7.71 9.43
CA PRO A 183 -28.35 -8.25 10.19
C PRO A 183 -27.96 -8.55 11.64
N SER A 184 -27.81 -7.50 12.46
CA SER A 184 -27.64 -7.58 13.91
C SER A 184 -28.69 -6.74 14.62
N ALA A 185 -29.20 -7.25 15.74
CA ALA A 185 -30.14 -6.52 16.61
C ALA A 185 -29.52 -5.25 17.23
N GLN A 186 -28.19 -5.17 17.31
CA GLN A 186 -27.46 -4.01 17.84
C GLN A 186 -27.16 -2.95 16.76
N VAL A 187 -27.51 -3.25 15.50
CA VAL A 187 -27.38 -2.31 14.39
C VAL A 187 -28.77 -1.72 14.12
N SER A 188 -28.92 -0.40 14.26
CA SER A 188 -30.15 0.31 13.88
C SER A 188 -30.46 0.21 12.37
N LYS A 189 -31.74 0.37 12.00
CA LYS A 189 -32.20 0.37 10.59
C LYS A 189 -31.45 1.37 9.70
N MET A 190 -31.19 2.56 10.23
CA MET A 190 -30.23 3.52 9.70
C MET A 190 -29.18 3.76 10.77
N HIS A 191 -28.02 3.12 10.64
CA HIS A 191 -26.99 3.16 11.67
C HIS A 191 -25.96 4.25 11.40
N ALA A 192 -25.37 4.21 10.21
CA ALA A 192 -24.30 5.10 9.81
C ALA A 192 -24.26 5.23 8.29
N HIS A 193 -23.51 6.19 7.79
CA HIS A 193 -23.08 6.17 6.41
C HIS A 193 -21.58 6.45 6.26
N ILE A 194 -21.00 5.95 5.18
CA ILE A 194 -19.61 6.22 4.79
C ILE A 194 -19.64 7.07 3.53
N ARG A 195 -18.83 8.13 3.52
CA ARG A 195 -18.65 9.01 2.36
C ARG A 195 -17.17 9.19 2.05
N TYR A 196 -16.84 9.32 0.78
CA TYR A 196 -15.51 9.70 0.34
C TYR A 196 -15.48 11.21 0.05
N LYS A 197 -14.54 11.94 0.67
CA LYS A 197 -14.39 13.38 0.45
C LYS A 197 -12.92 13.80 0.64
N ASP A 198 -12.43 14.73 -0.17
CA ASP A 198 -11.10 15.35 0.01
C ASP A 198 -9.94 14.35 0.13
N GLY A 199 -10.02 13.22 -0.60
CA GLY A 199 -8.98 12.21 -0.58
C GLY A 199 -9.12 11.13 0.52
N ALA A 200 -10.12 11.21 1.41
CA ALA A 200 -10.28 10.34 2.56
C ALA A 200 -11.72 9.83 2.76
N PHE A 201 -11.85 8.71 3.47
CA PHE A 201 -13.15 8.19 3.88
C PHE A 201 -13.56 8.72 5.26
N TYR A 202 -14.82 9.11 5.37
CA TYR A 202 -15.45 9.58 6.60
C TYR A 202 -16.65 8.71 6.92
N LEU A 203 -16.75 8.33 8.18
CA LEU A 203 -17.89 7.63 8.77
C LEU A 203 -18.72 8.62 9.58
N ILE A 204 -20.02 8.62 9.37
CA ILE A 204 -20.97 9.46 10.12
C ILE A 204 -22.00 8.53 10.75
N ASP A 205 -22.06 8.53 12.07
CA ASP A 205 -23.09 7.83 12.83
C ASP A 205 -24.42 8.59 12.75
N LEU A 206 -25.50 7.94 12.34
CA LEU A 206 -26.82 8.55 12.14
C LEU A 206 -27.65 8.51 13.42
N ARG A 207 -27.04 8.81 14.56
CA ARG A 207 -27.63 8.68 15.90
C ARG A 207 -28.11 7.25 16.17
N SER A 208 -27.24 6.29 15.88
CA SER A 208 -27.54 4.89 16.16
C SER A 208 -27.75 4.67 17.66
N GLU A 209 -28.65 3.75 18.00
CA GLU A 209 -29.04 3.49 19.39
C GLU A 209 -27.84 3.02 20.24
N HIS A 210 -27.05 2.11 19.69
CA HIS A 210 -25.90 1.51 20.38
C HIS A 210 -24.55 2.18 20.06
N GLY A 211 -24.54 3.13 19.11
CA GLY A 211 -23.37 3.89 18.71
C GLY A 211 -22.42 3.13 17.78
N THR A 212 -21.63 3.89 17.04
CA THR A 212 -20.50 3.39 16.25
C THR A 212 -19.17 3.65 16.97
N TYR A 213 -18.25 2.68 16.94
CA TYR A 213 -16.93 2.77 17.56
C TYR A 213 -15.83 2.54 16.54
N ILE A 214 -14.73 3.29 16.66
CA ILE A 214 -13.52 3.09 15.88
C ILE A 214 -12.40 2.74 16.86
N THR A 215 -11.66 1.69 16.53
CA THR A 215 -10.42 1.29 17.20
C THR A 215 -9.26 1.57 16.26
N ASP A 216 -8.29 2.36 16.71
CA ASP A 216 -7.09 2.66 15.93
C ASP A 216 -6.09 1.49 15.93
N ASN A 217 -4.98 1.66 15.20
CA ASN A 217 -3.90 0.67 15.15
C ASN A 217 -3.10 0.57 16.46
N GLU A 218 -3.23 1.54 17.36
CA GLU A 218 -2.65 1.53 18.71
C GLU A 218 -3.55 0.83 19.74
N GLY A 219 -4.76 0.42 19.33
CA GLY A 219 -5.75 -0.23 20.17
C GLY A 219 -6.65 0.72 20.96
N ARG A 220 -6.57 2.05 20.72
CA ARG A 220 -7.45 3.03 21.37
C ARG A 220 -8.82 2.96 20.70
N ARG A 221 -9.83 2.65 21.50
CA ARG A 221 -11.24 2.63 21.08
C ARG A 221 -11.92 3.94 21.47
N TYR A 222 -12.60 4.58 20.53
CA TYR A 222 -13.41 5.75 20.78
C TYR A 222 -14.77 5.64 20.08
N ARG A 223 -15.79 6.28 20.66
CA ARG A 223 -17.14 6.37 20.08
C ARG A 223 -17.18 7.53 19.10
N VAL A 224 -17.74 7.29 17.91
CA VAL A 224 -17.98 8.33 16.91
C VAL A 224 -19.11 9.25 17.40
N SER A 225 -18.92 10.57 17.29
CA SER A 225 -19.95 11.53 17.66
C SER A 225 -21.10 11.49 16.64
N PRO A 226 -22.37 11.40 17.08
CA PRO A 226 -23.50 11.34 16.17
C PRO A 226 -23.57 12.56 15.25
N ASN A 227 -23.90 12.33 13.98
CA ASN A 227 -23.99 13.31 12.89
C ASN A 227 -22.71 14.09 12.59
N PHE A 228 -21.57 13.70 13.16
CA PHE A 228 -20.29 14.34 12.91
C PHE A 228 -19.36 13.40 12.12
N PRO A 229 -18.68 13.89 11.07
CA PRO A 229 -17.78 13.05 10.29
C PRO A 229 -16.53 12.66 11.07
N ALA A 230 -16.36 11.35 11.28
CA ALA A 230 -15.14 10.76 11.80
C ALA A 230 -14.33 10.14 10.67
N ARG A 231 -13.09 10.61 10.46
CA ARG A 231 -12.17 10.01 9.50
C ARG A 231 -11.65 8.68 10.05
N PHE A 232 -11.64 7.64 9.22
CA PHE A 232 -10.97 6.38 9.52
C PHE A 232 -9.81 6.13 8.55
N ARG A 233 -8.81 5.39 9.03
CA ARG A 233 -7.56 5.07 8.32
C ARG A 233 -7.47 3.58 8.01
N PRO A 234 -6.55 3.18 7.11
CA PRO A 234 -6.22 1.77 6.93
C PRO A 234 -5.84 1.12 8.26
N SER A 235 -6.18 -0.16 8.41
CA SER A 235 -5.96 -0.96 9.62
C SER A 235 -6.81 -0.61 10.83
N ASN A 236 -7.64 0.44 10.78
CA ASN A 236 -8.63 0.69 11.83
C ASN A 236 -9.69 -0.41 11.84
N SER A 237 -10.26 -0.65 13.01
CA SER A 237 -11.42 -1.53 13.18
C SER A 237 -12.65 -0.70 13.50
N ILE A 238 -13.70 -0.83 12.69
CA ILE A 238 -14.98 -0.14 12.85
C ILE A 238 -15.98 -1.16 13.42
N GLN A 239 -16.66 -0.78 14.50
CA GLN A 239 -17.68 -1.59 15.13
C GLN A 239 -19.00 -0.82 15.12
N PHE A 240 -20.02 -1.43 14.52
CA PHE A 240 -21.39 -0.90 14.52
C PHE A 240 -22.17 -1.53 15.67
N GLY A 241 -22.64 -0.72 16.61
CA GLY A 241 -23.30 -1.20 17.82
C GLY A 241 -22.34 -1.68 18.92
N SER A 242 -22.93 -2.27 19.97
CA SER A 242 -22.17 -2.67 21.16
C SER A 242 -21.70 -4.13 21.11
N ASP A 243 -22.27 -4.95 20.24
CA ASP A 243 -21.85 -6.33 20.03
C ASP A 243 -20.58 -6.39 19.18
N LYS A 244 -19.79 -7.46 19.35
CA LYS A 244 -18.59 -7.68 18.51
C LYS A 244 -18.94 -8.28 17.14
N LYS A 245 -20.24 -8.52 16.88
CA LYS A 245 -20.74 -9.23 15.69
C LYS A 245 -20.77 -8.38 14.42
N ALA A 246 -20.72 -7.06 14.56
CA ALA A 246 -20.65 -6.10 13.45
C ALA A 246 -19.33 -5.32 13.48
N THR A 247 -18.21 -6.05 13.65
CA THR A 247 -16.86 -5.49 13.64
C THR A 247 -16.19 -5.75 12.29
N PHE A 248 -15.63 -4.70 11.69
CA PHE A 248 -14.97 -4.74 10.40
C PHE A 248 -13.59 -4.10 10.47
N GLN A 249 -12.59 -4.78 9.92
CA GLN A 249 -11.25 -4.24 9.76
C GLN A 249 -11.10 -3.57 8.39
N VAL A 250 -10.62 -2.32 8.41
CA VAL A 250 -10.35 -1.54 7.20
C VAL A 250 -9.05 -2.06 6.56
N LYS A 251 -9.15 -2.57 5.34
CA LYS A 251 -8.00 -2.97 4.52
C LYS A 251 -8.00 -2.23 3.21
N VAL A 252 -6.81 -1.97 2.68
CA VAL A 252 -6.64 -1.39 1.35
C VAL A 252 -5.84 -2.38 0.52
N ILE A 253 -6.42 -2.83 -0.59
CA ILE A 253 -5.80 -3.79 -1.49
C ILE A 253 -5.45 -3.06 -2.77
N ARG A 254 -4.30 -3.37 -3.36
CA ARG A 254 -3.91 -2.77 -4.64
C ARG A 254 -4.93 -3.19 -5.70
N SER A 255 -5.58 -2.21 -6.31
CA SER A 255 -6.46 -2.44 -7.46
C SER A 255 -5.60 -3.01 -8.58
N THR A 256 -5.89 -4.23 -9.02
CA THR A 256 -5.39 -4.65 -10.33
C THR A 256 -6.17 -3.83 -11.36
N PRO A 257 -5.52 -3.21 -12.36
CA PRO A 257 -6.28 -2.62 -13.44
C PRO A 257 -7.13 -3.74 -14.03
N LYS A 258 -8.46 -3.63 -13.90
CA LYS A 258 -9.38 -4.45 -14.67
C LYS A 258 -8.91 -4.30 -16.12
N LYS A 259 -8.36 -5.37 -16.70
CA LYS A 259 -8.41 -5.48 -18.15
C LYS A 259 -9.89 -5.34 -18.45
N ASN A 260 -10.27 -4.31 -19.19
CA ASN A 260 -11.56 -4.28 -19.83
C ASN A 260 -11.64 -5.61 -20.58
N SER A 261 -12.38 -6.57 -20.02
CA SER A 261 -12.70 -7.80 -20.71
C SER A 261 -13.43 -7.34 -21.96
N GLU A 262 -12.81 -7.58 -23.10
CA GLU A 262 -13.44 -7.58 -24.42
C GLU A 262 -14.79 -8.28 -24.27
N LYS A 263 -15.84 -7.47 -24.12
CA LYS A 263 -17.20 -7.82 -24.43
C LYS A 263 -17.53 -6.89 -25.59
N GLU A 264 -17.92 -7.50 -26.70
CA GLU A 264 -18.18 -6.92 -28.04
C GLU A 264 -17.03 -7.06 -29.06
N VAL A 265 -16.70 -8.31 -29.45
CA VAL A 265 -16.39 -8.64 -30.86
C VAL A 265 -16.86 -10.05 -31.26
N GLU A 266 -17.18 -10.96 -30.32
CA GLU A 266 -17.63 -12.33 -30.67
C GLU A 266 -19.07 -12.45 -31.23
N GLY A 267 -19.78 -11.34 -31.44
CA GLY A 267 -21.13 -11.33 -32.02
C GLY A 267 -21.19 -11.20 -33.55
N GLU A 268 -20.13 -10.71 -34.22
CA GLU A 268 -20.20 -10.39 -35.66
C GLU A 268 -19.55 -11.46 -36.58
N ILE A 269 -18.72 -12.35 -36.04
CA ILE A 269 -18.01 -13.35 -36.87
C ILE A 269 -18.91 -14.55 -37.23
N LEU A 270 -20.00 -14.79 -36.48
CA LEU A 270 -20.91 -15.91 -36.75
C LEU A 270 -22.07 -15.61 -37.73
N GLN A 271 -22.28 -14.35 -38.14
CA GLN A 271 -23.26 -14.02 -39.20
C GLN A 271 -22.65 -13.99 -40.61
N ALA A 272 -21.33 -13.95 -40.75
CA ALA A 272 -20.67 -13.91 -42.06
C ALA A 272 -20.43 -15.30 -42.70
N VAL A 273 -20.64 -16.40 -41.98
CA VAL A 273 -20.41 -17.77 -42.49
C VAL A 273 -21.70 -18.44 -43.00
N GLN A 274 -22.87 -17.82 -42.82
CA GLN A 274 -24.16 -18.37 -43.29
C GLN A 274 -24.68 -17.73 -44.60
N LYS A 275 -23.84 -16.93 -45.27
CA LYS A 275 -24.07 -16.37 -46.61
C LYS A 275 -22.83 -16.54 -47.49
N ILE A 276 -22.44 -17.78 -47.75
CA ILE A 276 -21.79 -18.22 -49.00
C ILE A 276 -22.40 -19.56 -49.37
#